data_AF-A0A1W9U8A5-F1
#
_entry.id   AF-A0A1W9U8A5-F1
#
_cell.length_a   1.000
_cell.length_b   1.000
_cell.length_c   1.000
_cell.angle_alpha   90.00
_cell.angle_beta   90.00
_cell.angle_gamma   90.00
#
_symmetry.space_group_name_H-M   'P 1'
#
loop_
_entity.id
_entity.type
_entity.pdbx_description
1 polymer ?
#
loop_
_entity_poly.entity_id
_entity_poly.type
_entity_poly.pdbx_seq_one_letter_code
_entity_poly.pdbx_strand_id
1 'polypeptide(L)'
;MLRSEQKPFEEILGYLEGEDKVFIVGCDGCAQASQTGGLPQVLEMKERLEGEGKTVSGCSVVDFLCQKALVASRLRPLEDTIMESDSLLALCCGVGVQAVAAMVKKPVHPGCNTVNLGGSRGEWQGSERCMECGDCLLEYTGGICPLTVCSKGLRNGPCGGASNGKCEVSPEKPCGWELIYARLKETGRLDVLKTFIPPKDWNKMRPRPEMLSTSMWALEQMDTLREGGTV
;
A
#
# COMPACT_ATOMS: atom_id res chain seq x y z
N MET A 1 9.47 10.22 -9.15
CA MET A 1 8.77 10.23 -7.85
C MET A 1 7.54 9.34 -7.97
N LEU A 2 7.27 8.47 -6.99
CA LEU A 2 6.06 7.63 -7.02
C LEU A 2 4.82 8.46 -6.69
N ARG A 3 3.69 8.18 -7.33
CA ARG A 3 2.40 8.81 -7.02
C ARG A 3 1.53 7.87 -6.21
N SER A 4 0.95 8.38 -5.14
CA SER A 4 -0.12 7.72 -4.43
C SER A 4 -1.45 8.43 -4.69
N GLU A 5 -2.52 7.64 -4.77
CA GLU A 5 -3.89 8.13 -4.91
C GLU A 5 -4.71 7.55 -3.76
N GLN A 6 -5.48 8.37 -3.05
CA GLN A 6 -6.37 7.85 -2.02
C GLN A 6 -7.41 6.94 -2.64
N LYS A 7 -7.71 5.84 -1.96
CA LYS A 7 -8.81 4.97 -2.34
C LYS A 7 -10.15 5.69 -2.14
N PRO A 8 -11.21 5.31 -2.87
CA PRO A 8 -12.56 5.73 -2.55
C PRO A 8 -12.87 5.48 -1.09
N PHE A 9 -13.55 6.41 -0.45
CA PHE A 9 -13.81 6.33 0.99
C PHE A 9 -14.72 5.17 1.36
N GLU A 10 -15.70 4.86 0.51
CA GLU A 10 -16.54 3.66 0.64
C GLU A 10 -15.70 2.37 0.68
N GLU A 11 -14.62 2.31 -0.10
CA GLU A 11 -13.70 1.16 -0.10
C GLU A 11 -12.93 1.07 1.24
N ILE A 12 -12.48 2.22 1.77
CA ILE A 12 -11.81 2.29 3.07
C ILE A 12 -12.77 1.90 4.21
N LEU A 13 -14.02 2.37 4.17
CA LEU A 13 -15.04 2.00 5.15
C LEU A 13 -15.34 0.50 5.13
N GLY A 14 -15.42 -0.09 3.92
CA GLY A 14 -15.59 -1.53 3.75
C GLY A 14 -14.47 -2.35 4.40
N TYR A 15 -13.23 -1.83 4.41
CA TYR A 15 -12.11 -2.50 5.08
C TYR A 15 -12.17 -2.45 6.60
N LEU A 16 -12.83 -1.42 7.13
CA LEU A 16 -12.99 -1.17 8.57
C LEU A 16 -14.35 -1.67 9.09
N GLU A 17 -15.07 -2.48 8.32
CA GLU A 17 -16.32 -3.10 8.77
C GLU A 17 -16.05 -4.02 9.97
N GLY A 18 -16.79 -3.80 11.07
CA GLY A 18 -16.60 -4.54 12.32
C GLY A 18 -15.47 -4.04 13.23
N GLU A 19 -14.73 -3.01 12.83
CA GLU A 19 -13.65 -2.40 13.63
C GLU A 19 -14.07 -1.00 14.11
N ASP A 20 -14.07 -0.73 15.40
CA ASP A 20 -14.59 0.55 15.94
C ASP A 20 -13.46 1.55 16.20
N LYS A 21 -12.28 1.08 16.59
CA LYS A 21 -11.12 1.92 16.91
C LYS A 21 -10.01 1.76 15.88
N VAL A 22 -9.66 2.86 15.23
CA VAL A 22 -8.65 2.87 14.17
C VAL A 22 -7.49 3.80 14.56
N PHE A 23 -6.26 3.41 14.24
CA PHE A 23 -5.09 4.28 14.33
C PHE A 23 -4.64 4.70 12.93
N ILE A 24 -4.44 5.99 12.68
CA ILE A 24 -4.09 6.48 11.34
C ILE A 24 -2.59 6.75 11.25
N VAL A 25 -1.94 6.21 10.22
CA VAL A 25 -0.52 6.49 9.95
C VAL A 25 -0.32 7.06 8.55
N GLY A 26 0.33 8.22 8.48
CA GLY A 26 0.64 8.94 7.25
C GLY A 26 2.12 8.92 6.87
N CYS A 27 2.41 9.20 5.60
CA CYS A 27 3.77 9.35 5.08
C CYS A 27 4.06 10.79 4.63
N ASP A 28 5.01 11.46 5.30
CA ASP A 28 5.51 12.79 4.94
C ASP A 28 6.65 12.73 3.91
N GLY A 29 6.43 11.93 2.88
CA GLY A 29 7.36 11.73 1.78
C GLY A 29 6.62 11.84 0.45
N CYS A 30 6.67 10.78 -0.35
CA CYS A 30 5.97 10.77 -1.64
C CYS A 30 4.44 10.89 -1.50
N ALA A 31 3.86 10.43 -0.39
CA ALA A 31 2.41 10.51 -0.18
C ALA A 31 1.95 11.95 0.13
N GLN A 32 2.70 12.68 0.95
CA GLN A 32 2.49 14.13 1.13
C GLN A 32 2.71 14.91 -0.17
N ALA A 33 3.77 14.59 -0.93
CA ALA A 33 4.00 15.22 -2.23
C ALA A 33 2.85 14.97 -3.23
N SER A 34 2.18 13.82 -3.11
CA SER A 34 0.97 13.49 -3.87
C SER A 34 -0.32 14.02 -3.23
N GLN A 35 -0.25 14.71 -2.09
CA GLN A 35 -1.40 15.20 -1.30
C GLN A 35 -2.38 14.09 -0.89
N THR A 36 -1.85 12.94 -0.47
CA THR A 36 -2.68 11.76 -0.12
C THR A 36 -2.39 11.16 1.24
N GLY A 37 -1.33 11.58 1.94
CA GLY A 37 -0.95 10.91 3.18
C GLY A 37 -0.08 11.67 4.15
N GLY A 38 0.20 12.96 3.95
CA GLY A 38 0.86 13.74 5.01
C GLY A 38 -0.16 14.24 6.04
N LEU A 39 0.29 15.13 6.92
CA LEU A 39 -0.49 15.58 8.06
C LEU A 39 -1.88 16.13 7.68
N PRO A 40 -2.05 16.99 6.64
CA PRO A 40 -3.37 17.47 6.28
C PRO A 40 -4.34 16.35 5.92
N GLN A 41 -3.88 15.34 5.17
CA GLN A 41 -4.72 14.23 4.75
C GLN A 41 -5.02 13.25 5.89
N VAL A 42 -4.10 13.10 6.83
CA VAL A 42 -4.34 12.30 8.04
C VAL A 42 -5.43 12.93 8.90
N LEU A 43 -5.40 14.26 9.08
CA LEU A 43 -6.43 14.98 9.83
C LEU A 43 -7.78 14.97 9.13
N GLU A 44 -7.80 15.18 7.80
CA GLU A 44 -9.04 15.06 7.02
C GLU A 44 -9.64 13.65 7.11
N MET A 45 -8.80 12.61 6.97
CA MET A 45 -9.26 11.23 7.09
C MET A 45 -9.78 10.93 8.50
N LYS A 46 -9.15 11.50 9.53
CA LYS A 46 -9.64 11.41 10.91
C LYS A 46 -11.05 11.97 11.04
N GLU A 47 -11.29 13.20 10.59
CA GLU A 47 -12.61 13.85 10.65
C GLU A 47 -13.67 13.03 9.91
N ARG A 48 -13.33 12.49 8.74
CA ARG A 48 -14.23 11.65 7.95
C ARG A 48 -14.59 10.35 8.64
N LEU A 49 -13.62 9.66 9.25
CA LEU A 49 -13.87 8.43 10.00
C LEU A 49 -14.68 8.69 11.27
N GLU A 50 -14.39 9.77 11.99
CA GLU A 50 -15.18 10.19 13.16
C GLU A 50 -16.63 10.56 12.78
N GLY A 51 -16.83 11.16 11.60
CA GLY A 51 -18.16 11.45 11.06
C GLY A 51 -19.01 10.21 10.77
N GLU A 52 -18.38 9.09 10.42
CA GLU A 52 -19.04 7.79 10.20
C GLU A 52 -19.16 6.95 11.50
N GLY A 53 -18.83 7.55 12.65
CA GLY A 53 -18.98 6.91 13.97
C GLY A 53 -17.81 6.03 14.41
N LYS A 54 -16.68 6.05 13.70
CA LYS A 54 -15.45 5.35 14.11
C LYS A 54 -14.66 6.20 15.10
N THR A 55 -13.96 5.56 16.04
CA THR A 55 -13.10 6.25 17.00
C THR A 55 -11.65 6.22 16.52
N VAL A 56 -11.03 7.39 16.33
CA VAL A 56 -9.61 7.46 16.00
C VAL A 56 -8.77 7.51 17.27
N SER A 57 -8.17 6.37 17.62
CA SER A 57 -7.33 6.19 18.82
C SER A 57 -6.10 7.10 18.84
N GLY A 58 -5.58 7.44 17.67
CA GLY A 58 -4.42 8.30 17.50
C GLY A 58 -4.02 8.43 16.03
N CYS A 59 -3.14 9.39 15.77
CA CYS A 59 -2.56 9.58 14.45
C CYS A 59 -1.06 9.86 14.54
N SER A 60 -0.31 9.38 13.56
CA SER A 60 1.12 9.67 13.44
C SER A 60 1.50 9.87 11.97
N VAL A 61 2.49 10.72 11.73
CA VAL A 61 3.07 10.93 10.40
C VAL A 61 4.55 10.61 10.48
N VAL A 62 5.02 9.81 9.54
CA VAL A 62 6.43 9.39 9.45
C VAL A 62 6.98 9.85 8.11
N ASP A 63 8.18 10.43 8.11
CA ASP A 63 8.86 10.95 6.91
C ASP A 63 8.85 9.92 5.77
N PHE A 64 9.31 8.70 6.05
CA PHE A 64 9.33 7.60 5.09
C PHE A 64 8.79 6.31 5.70
N LEU A 65 7.50 6.04 5.47
CA LEU A 65 6.88 4.77 5.91
C LEU A 65 7.49 3.54 5.23
N CYS A 66 8.13 3.68 4.07
CA CYS A 66 8.86 2.59 3.43
C CYS A 66 10.18 2.21 4.14
N GLN A 67 10.59 2.94 5.19
CA GLN A 67 11.78 2.64 5.98
C GLN A 67 11.40 2.05 7.34
N LYS A 68 11.54 0.72 7.50
CA LYS A 68 11.17 -0.01 8.72
C LYS A 68 11.79 0.56 10.01
N ALA A 69 13.04 1.03 9.97
CA ALA A 69 13.69 1.62 11.15
C ALA A 69 13.00 2.90 11.63
N LEU A 70 12.55 3.76 10.71
CA LEU A 70 11.78 4.97 11.04
C LEU A 70 10.38 4.63 11.51
N VAL A 71 9.71 3.69 10.84
CA VAL A 71 8.40 3.19 11.28
C VAL A 71 8.51 2.69 12.73
N ALA A 72 9.48 1.84 13.02
CA ALA A 72 9.67 1.29 14.36
C ALA A 72 10.03 2.37 15.39
N SER A 73 10.88 3.36 15.05
CA SER A 73 11.24 4.41 16.02
C SER A 73 10.08 5.36 16.32
N ARG A 74 9.21 5.64 15.34
CA ARG A 74 8.06 6.54 15.48
C ARG A 74 6.84 5.87 16.09
N LEU A 75 6.60 4.59 15.82
CA LEU A 75 5.43 3.87 16.33
C LEU A 75 5.66 3.25 17.71
N ARG A 76 6.90 2.94 18.11
CA ARG A 76 7.21 2.38 19.45
C ARG A 76 6.69 3.23 20.63
N PRO A 77 6.87 4.57 20.64
CA PRO A 77 6.31 5.40 21.70
C PRO A 77 4.78 5.44 21.74
N LEU A 78 4.12 4.96 20.67
CA LEU A 78 2.66 4.92 20.50
C LEU A 78 2.14 3.48 20.55
N GLU A 79 2.95 2.53 21.03
CA GLU A 79 2.57 1.11 21.05
C GLU A 79 1.30 0.87 21.87
N ASP A 80 1.14 1.55 23.01
CA ASP A 80 -0.06 1.43 23.84
C ASP A 80 -1.33 1.86 23.08
N THR A 81 -1.29 2.99 22.38
CA THR A 81 -2.45 3.49 21.61
C THR A 81 -2.74 2.63 20.38
N ILE A 82 -1.70 2.07 19.74
CA ILE A 82 -1.84 1.11 18.64
C ILE A 82 -2.42 -0.22 19.14
N MET A 83 -2.07 -0.65 20.35
CA MET A 83 -2.59 -1.90 20.91
C MET A 83 -4.05 -1.79 21.34
N GLU A 84 -4.49 -0.59 21.75
CA GLU A 84 -5.89 -0.25 22.02
C GLU A 84 -6.75 -0.13 20.75
N SER A 85 -6.16 0.06 19.58
CA SER A 85 -6.88 0.08 18.31
C SER A 85 -7.13 -1.32 17.78
N ASP A 86 -8.21 -1.49 17.02
CA ASP A 86 -8.52 -2.76 16.35
C ASP A 86 -7.55 -2.95 15.17
N SER A 87 -7.27 -1.86 14.45
CA SER A 87 -6.41 -1.85 13.27
C SER A 87 -5.69 -0.52 13.04
N LEU A 88 -4.83 -0.49 12.02
CA LEU A 88 -4.22 0.73 11.50
C LEU A 88 -4.68 1.03 10.07
N LEU A 89 -4.98 2.29 9.77
CA LEU A 89 -5.15 2.78 8.39
C LEU A 89 -3.87 3.49 7.92
N ALA A 90 -3.24 2.97 6.89
CA ALA A 90 -1.99 3.50 6.36
C ALA A 90 -2.21 4.32 5.08
N LEU A 91 -2.03 5.63 5.16
CA LEU A 91 -2.12 6.57 4.03
C LEU A 91 -0.77 6.69 3.32
N CYS A 92 -0.37 5.65 2.58
CA CYS A 92 0.91 5.63 1.88
C CYS A 92 0.96 4.62 0.72
N CYS A 93 2.13 4.50 0.08
CA CYS A 93 2.33 3.53 -1.00
C CYS A 93 2.35 2.08 -0.50
N GLY A 94 2.24 1.12 -1.42
CA GLY A 94 2.22 -0.30 -1.08
C GLY A 94 3.50 -0.81 -0.41
N VAL A 95 4.65 -0.15 -0.59
CA VAL A 95 5.87 -0.48 0.18
C VAL A 95 5.72 -0.02 1.63
N GLY A 96 5.18 1.17 1.87
CA GLY A 96 4.94 1.70 3.21
C GLY A 96 3.96 0.85 4.01
N VAL A 97 2.85 0.42 3.39
CA VAL A 97 1.88 -0.48 4.03
C VAL A 97 2.54 -1.79 4.46
N GLN A 98 3.35 -2.41 3.60
CA GLN A 98 4.08 -3.64 3.92
C GLN A 98 5.10 -3.42 5.06
N ALA A 99 5.80 -2.28 5.07
CA ALA A 99 6.76 -1.94 6.11
C ALA A 99 6.06 -1.68 7.47
N VAL A 100 4.92 -1.00 7.49
CA VAL A 100 4.10 -0.83 8.71
C VAL A 100 3.60 -2.19 9.19
N ALA A 101 3.01 -3.00 8.31
CA ALA A 101 2.53 -4.34 8.63
C ALA A 101 3.66 -5.29 9.09
N ALA A 102 4.92 -5.03 8.74
CA ALA A 102 6.05 -5.79 9.25
C ALA A 102 6.46 -5.38 10.68
N MET A 103 6.16 -4.15 11.09
CA MET A 103 6.56 -3.57 12.38
C MET A 103 5.47 -3.62 13.46
N VAL A 104 4.21 -3.82 13.08
CA VAL A 104 3.07 -3.92 14.01
C VAL A 104 2.42 -5.30 13.96
N LYS A 105 1.79 -5.72 15.07
CA LYS A 105 1.07 -7.00 15.20
C LYS A 105 -0.43 -6.88 14.96
N LYS A 106 -0.89 -5.73 14.50
CA LYS A 106 -2.30 -5.42 14.22
C LYS A 106 -2.55 -5.44 12.70
N PRO A 107 -3.80 -5.65 12.25
CA PRO A 107 -4.18 -5.46 10.85
C PRO A 107 -3.80 -4.05 10.37
N VAL A 108 -3.30 -3.96 9.14
CA VAL A 108 -2.93 -2.69 8.49
C VAL A 108 -3.64 -2.59 7.15
N HIS A 109 -4.55 -1.63 7.05
CA HIS A 109 -5.38 -1.39 5.88
C HIS A 109 -4.72 -0.35 4.96
N PRO A 110 -4.64 -0.60 3.64
CA PRO A 110 -4.11 0.38 2.71
C PRO A 110 -5.16 1.47 2.44
N GLY A 111 -4.84 2.74 2.73
CA GLY A 111 -5.71 3.88 2.37
C GLY A 111 -5.45 4.46 0.99
N CYS A 112 -4.34 4.07 0.34
CA CYS A 112 -3.95 4.58 -0.98
C CYS A 112 -3.59 3.47 -1.95
N ASN A 113 -3.80 3.75 -3.24
CA ASN A 113 -3.25 3.02 -4.37
C ASN A 113 -1.91 3.64 -4.80
N THR A 114 -0.98 2.82 -5.28
CA THR A 114 0.31 3.29 -5.82
C THR A 114 0.26 3.21 -7.34
N VAL A 115 0.52 4.34 -8.00
CA VAL A 115 0.49 4.48 -9.47
C VAL A 115 1.90 4.73 -9.98
N ASN A 116 2.24 4.05 -11.08
CA ASN A 116 3.54 4.19 -11.72
C ASN A 116 3.61 5.49 -12.57
N LEU A 117 4.61 6.33 -12.30
CA LEU A 117 4.90 7.55 -13.09
C LEU A 117 6.21 7.46 -13.90
N GLY A 118 6.85 6.30 -13.94
CA GLY A 118 8.19 6.14 -14.51
C GLY A 118 9.30 6.83 -13.69
N GLY A 119 10.51 6.83 -14.24
CA GLY A 119 11.70 7.47 -13.65
C GLY A 119 12.35 6.70 -12.48
N SER A 120 13.52 7.19 -12.05
CA SER A 120 14.24 6.67 -10.88
C SER A 120 13.50 7.00 -9.59
N ARG A 121 13.50 6.06 -8.64
CA ARG A 121 12.82 6.17 -7.36
C ARG A 121 13.82 6.05 -6.22
N GLY A 122 13.67 6.92 -5.22
CA GLY A 122 14.32 6.73 -3.93
C GLY A 122 13.49 5.75 -3.11
N GLU A 123 13.79 4.47 -3.19
CA GLU A 123 13.28 3.49 -2.23
C GLU A 123 14.35 3.22 -1.17
N TRP A 124 13.93 3.17 0.10
CA TRP A 124 14.82 2.78 1.18
C TRP A 124 15.09 1.28 1.12
N GLN A 125 16.27 0.87 1.60
CA GLN A 125 16.66 -0.54 1.62
C GLN A 125 15.66 -1.37 2.43
N GLY A 126 15.06 -2.36 1.77
CA GLY A 126 14.03 -3.22 2.35
C GLY A 126 13.78 -4.47 1.52
N SER A 127 13.02 -5.40 2.08
CA SER A 127 12.57 -6.64 1.43
C SER A 127 11.22 -6.46 0.72
N GLU A 128 10.49 -5.43 1.10
CA GLU A 128 9.16 -5.09 0.63
C GLU A 128 9.20 -4.65 -0.83
N ARG A 129 8.27 -5.12 -1.65
CA ARG A 129 8.23 -4.81 -3.09
C ARG A 129 6.82 -4.46 -3.50
N CYS A 130 6.66 -3.42 -4.33
CA CYS A 130 5.38 -3.02 -4.90
C CYS A 130 5.43 -3.05 -6.43
N MET A 131 4.37 -3.52 -7.07
CA MET A 131 4.23 -3.50 -8.53
C MET A 131 3.62 -2.20 -9.06
N GLU A 132 3.24 -1.28 -8.17
CA GLU A 132 2.68 0.04 -8.53
C GLU A 132 1.47 -0.05 -9.47
N CYS A 133 0.62 -1.01 -9.15
CA CYS A 133 -0.34 -1.53 -10.10
C CYS A 133 -1.67 -0.76 -10.10
N GLY A 134 -1.76 0.37 -9.40
CA GLY A 134 -2.96 1.23 -9.28
C GLY A 134 -4.14 0.62 -8.54
N ASP A 135 -3.99 -0.60 -8.00
CA ASP A 135 -5.07 -1.38 -7.40
C ASP A 135 -4.49 -2.25 -6.27
N CYS A 136 -4.38 -1.66 -5.08
CA CYS A 136 -3.68 -2.26 -3.96
C CYS A 136 -4.44 -3.45 -3.38
N LEU A 137 -3.77 -4.61 -3.28
CA LEU A 137 -4.32 -5.89 -2.80
C LEU A 137 -3.92 -6.22 -1.35
N LEU A 138 -3.22 -5.30 -0.67
CA LEU A 138 -2.61 -5.57 0.64
C LEU A 138 -3.64 -5.80 1.74
N GLU A 139 -4.84 -5.26 1.56
CA GLU A 139 -5.99 -5.54 2.42
C GLU A 139 -6.24 -7.05 2.53
N TYR A 140 -6.31 -7.72 1.39
CA TYR A 140 -6.70 -9.13 1.30
C TYR A 140 -5.58 -10.11 1.66
N THR A 141 -4.37 -9.60 1.91
CA THR A 141 -3.15 -10.40 2.00
C THR A 141 -2.31 -10.11 3.23
N GLY A 142 -2.89 -9.41 4.22
CA GLY A 142 -2.23 -9.15 5.50
C GLY A 142 -0.98 -8.27 5.39
N GLY A 143 -0.94 -7.39 4.39
CA GLY A 143 0.22 -6.53 4.15
C GLY A 143 1.41 -7.24 3.50
N ILE A 144 1.18 -8.28 2.70
CA ILE A 144 2.21 -8.93 1.86
C ILE A 144 1.75 -8.92 0.40
N CYS A 145 2.48 -8.26 -0.51
CA CYS A 145 1.99 -8.09 -1.88
C CYS A 145 2.02 -9.43 -2.66
N PRO A 146 0.87 -9.96 -3.11
CA PRO A 146 0.83 -11.24 -3.81
C PRO A 146 1.46 -11.16 -5.21
N LEU A 147 1.47 -9.97 -5.83
CA LEU A 147 2.01 -9.76 -7.18
C LEU A 147 3.54 -9.77 -7.23
N THR A 148 4.20 -9.42 -6.11
CA THR A 148 5.67 -9.30 -6.06
C THR A 148 6.32 -10.46 -5.34
N VAL A 149 5.66 -11.01 -4.31
CA VAL A 149 6.20 -12.13 -3.53
C VAL A 149 5.92 -13.48 -4.18
N CYS A 150 4.76 -13.66 -4.84
CA CYS A 150 4.49 -14.87 -5.60
C CYS A 150 5.20 -14.80 -6.96
N SER A 151 6.06 -15.77 -7.28
CA SER A 151 6.73 -15.84 -8.60
C SER A 151 5.77 -15.91 -9.78
N LYS A 152 4.51 -16.31 -9.55
CA LYS A 152 3.44 -16.36 -10.56
C LYS A 152 2.47 -15.17 -10.51
N GLY A 153 2.63 -14.27 -9.52
CA GLY A 153 1.73 -13.13 -9.33
C GLY A 153 0.26 -13.51 -9.06
N LEU A 154 0.01 -14.65 -8.41
CA LEU A 154 -1.35 -15.14 -8.16
C LEU A 154 -2.07 -14.30 -7.12
N ARG A 155 -3.29 -13.85 -7.44
CA ARG A 155 -4.11 -12.97 -6.59
C ARG A 155 -5.14 -13.69 -5.73
N ASN A 156 -5.63 -14.83 -6.20
CA ASN A 156 -6.75 -15.58 -5.59
C ASN A 156 -6.28 -16.93 -5.05
N GLY A 157 -5.27 -16.93 -4.18
CA GLY A 157 -4.80 -18.13 -3.50
C GLY A 157 -3.60 -18.85 -4.15
N PRO A 158 -3.13 -19.93 -3.50
CA PRO A 158 -1.94 -20.67 -3.90
C PRO A 158 -2.16 -21.50 -5.18
N CYS A 159 -1.06 -21.76 -5.91
CA CYS A 159 -1.07 -22.65 -7.08
C CYS A 159 -1.10 -24.16 -6.77
N GLY A 160 -0.96 -24.55 -5.49
CA GLY A 160 -0.82 -25.95 -5.09
C GLY A 160 0.58 -26.56 -5.29
N GLY A 161 1.48 -25.89 -6.01
CA GLY A 161 2.84 -26.38 -6.26
C GLY A 161 3.87 -26.12 -5.16
N ALA A 162 3.49 -25.49 -4.04
CA ALA A 162 4.44 -25.22 -2.97
C ALA A 162 4.89 -26.53 -2.29
N SER A 163 6.18 -26.62 -1.95
CA SER A 163 6.75 -27.79 -1.27
C SER A 163 7.67 -27.35 -0.14
N ASN A 164 7.44 -27.87 1.07
CA ASN A 164 8.20 -27.51 2.28
C ASN A 164 8.36 -25.99 2.49
N GLY A 165 7.29 -25.21 2.26
CA GLY A 165 7.34 -23.75 2.41
C GLY A 165 7.98 -22.98 1.26
N LYS A 166 8.42 -23.66 0.19
CA LYS A 166 9.18 -23.07 -0.92
C LYS A 166 8.36 -23.03 -2.21
N CYS A 167 8.67 -22.06 -3.07
CA CYS A 167 8.04 -21.90 -4.37
C CYS A 167 8.57 -22.94 -5.39
N GLU A 168 7.69 -23.59 -6.16
CA GLU A 168 8.12 -24.53 -7.22
C GLU A 168 8.94 -23.88 -8.35
N VAL A 169 8.66 -22.61 -8.66
CA VAL A 169 9.35 -21.87 -9.73
C VAL A 169 10.70 -21.37 -9.26
N SER A 170 10.87 -21.18 -7.95
CA SER A 170 12.09 -20.62 -7.36
C SER A 170 12.31 -21.24 -5.98
N PRO A 171 12.95 -22.43 -5.91
CA PRO A 171 13.12 -23.18 -4.67
C PRO A 171 13.92 -22.44 -3.57
N GLU A 172 14.65 -21.40 -3.95
CA GLU A 172 15.37 -20.53 -3.01
C GLU A 172 14.45 -19.54 -2.27
N LYS A 173 13.23 -19.34 -2.77
CA LYS A 173 12.28 -18.37 -2.24
C LYS A 173 11.16 -19.05 -1.45
N PRO A 174 10.72 -18.46 -0.33
CA PRO A 174 9.52 -18.90 0.34
C PRO A 174 8.30 -18.75 -0.56
N CYS A 175 7.31 -19.63 -0.40
CA CYS A 175 6.04 -19.51 -1.09
C CYS A 175 5.28 -18.28 -0.57
N GLY A 176 5.01 -17.31 -1.47
CA GLY A 176 4.30 -16.09 -1.08
C GLY A 176 2.94 -16.31 -0.45
N TRP A 177 2.18 -17.32 -0.90
CA TRP A 177 0.86 -17.64 -0.34
C TRP A 177 0.93 -18.34 1.02
N GLU A 178 2.00 -19.10 1.31
CA GLU A 178 2.21 -19.62 2.65
C GLU A 178 2.56 -18.50 3.64
N LEU A 179 3.35 -17.51 3.21
CA LEU A 179 3.63 -16.31 4.01
C LEU A 179 2.36 -15.50 4.29
N ILE A 180 1.54 -15.27 3.27
CA ILE A 180 0.25 -14.58 3.41
C ILE A 180 -0.66 -15.33 4.39
N TYR A 181 -0.78 -16.65 4.23
CA TYR A 181 -1.59 -17.48 5.13
C TYR A 181 -1.10 -17.41 6.58
N ALA A 182 0.20 -17.53 6.81
CA ALA A 182 0.79 -17.45 8.14
C ALA A 182 0.51 -16.09 8.80
N ARG A 183 0.66 -15.00 8.03
CA ARG A 183 0.38 -13.63 8.50
C ARG A 183 -1.10 -13.44 8.84
N LEU A 184 -2.01 -13.84 7.96
CA LEU A 184 -3.45 -13.74 8.20
C LEU A 184 -3.89 -14.60 9.39
N LYS A 185 -3.23 -15.75 9.62
CA LYS A 185 -3.44 -16.58 10.80
C LYS A 185 -2.98 -15.88 12.08
N GLU A 186 -1.81 -15.22 12.08
CA GLU A 186 -1.33 -14.44 13.22
C GLU A 186 -2.25 -13.28 13.57
N THR A 187 -2.81 -12.60 12.56
CA THR A 187 -3.73 -11.47 12.78
C THR A 187 -5.20 -11.89 12.92
N GLY A 188 -5.51 -13.19 12.90
CA GLY A 188 -6.87 -13.71 13.04
C GLY A 188 -7.82 -13.42 11.86
N ARG A 189 -7.30 -13.04 10.69
CA ARG A 189 -8.07 -12.59 9.50
C ARG A 189 -8.13 -13.64 8.37
N LEU A 190 -8.26 -14.91 8.72
CA LEU A 190 -8.31 -16.00 7.72
C LEU A 190 -9.60 -16.01 6.88
N ASP A 191 -10.66 -15.40 7.37
CA ASP A 191 -11.94 -15.21 6.70
C ASP A 191 -11.79 -14.44 5.37
N VAL A 192 -10.86 -13.49 5.31
CA VAL A 192 -10.57 -12.66 4.12
C VAL A 192 -10.13 -13.50 2.91
N LEU A 193 -9.57 -14.70 3.13
CA LEU A 193 -9.21 -15.62 2.04
C LEU A 193 -10.43 -16.17 1.28
N LYS A 194 -11.63 -16.05 1.84
CA LYS A 194 -12.89 -16.44 1.18
C LYS A 194 -13.42 -15.35 0.26
N THR A 195 -12.87 -14.14 0.35
CA THR A 195 -13.30 -13.00 -0.46
C THR A 195 -12.84 -13.17 -1.90
N PHE A 196 -13.78 -13.07 -2.82
CA PHE A 196 -13.47 -13.08 -4.25
C PHE A 196 -12.86 -11.75 -4.67
N ILE A 197 -11.62 -11.76 -5.17
CA ILE A 197 -10.97 -10.57 -5.73
C ILE A 197 -11.22 -10.55 -7.24
N PRO A 198 -11.88 -9.50 -7.78
CA PRO A 198 -12.21 -9.43 -9.20
C PRO A 198 -10.94 -9.39 -10.07
N PRO A 199 -11.03 -9.78 -11.36
CA PRO A 199 -9.91 -9.67 -12.29
C PRO A 199 -9.28 -8.28 -12.27
N LYS A 200 -7.96 -8.23 -12.41
CA LYS A 200 -7.20 -6.99 -12.26
C LYS A 200 -7.52 -6.06 -13.42
N ASP A 201 -7.90 -4.84 -13.09
CA ASP A 201 -7.97 -3.77 -14.08
C ASP A 201 -6.57 -3.23 -14.36
N TRP A 202 -5.98 -3.68 -15.47
CA TRP A 202 -4.64 -3.27 -15.90
C TRP A 202 -4.59 -1.83 -16.41
N ASN A 203 -5.72 -1.21 -16.74
CA ASN A 203 -5.74 0.20 -17.12
C ASN A 203 -5.35 1.10 -15.94
N LYS A 204 -5.70 0.73 -14.71
CA LYS A 204 -5.32 1.48 -13.49
C LYS A 204 -3.81 1.55 -13.25
N MET A 205 -3.04 0.61 -13.82
CA MET A 205 -1.59 0.63 -13.72
C MET A 205 -0.96 1.73 -14.59
N ARG A 206 -1.67 2.18 -15.62
CA ARG A 206 -1.21 3.27 -16.48
C ARG A 206 -1.55 4.60 -15.82
N PRO A 207 -0.61 5.56 -15.80
CA PRO A 207 -0.96 6.91 -15.41
C PRO A 207 -2.01 7.46 -16.37
N ARG A 208 -3.07 8.06 -15.82
CA ARG A 208 -4.12 8.73 -16.60
C ARG A 208 -3.53 9.91 -17.37
N PRO A 209 -4.05 10.26 -18.56
CA PRO A 209 -3.52 11.36 -19.37
C PRO A 209 -3.41 12.69 -18.61
N GLU A 210 -4.35 12.98 -17.71
CA GLU A 210 -4.36 14.21 -16.89
C GLU A 210 -3.20 14.25 -15.89
N MET A 211 -2.65 13.08 -15.55
CA MET A 211 -1.48 12.96 -14.67
C MET A 211 -0.15 13.10 -15.42
N LEU A 212 -0.16 12.82 -16.73
CA LEU A 212 1.00 12.98 -17.62
C LEU A 212 1.10 14.42 -18.14
N SER A 213 -0.01 15.15 -18.20
CA SER A 213 -0.01 16.56 -18.59
C SER A 213 0.53 17.43 -17.45
N THR A 214 1.84 17.66 -17.45
CA THR A 214 2.43 18.77 -16.70
C THR A 214 2.30 20.06 -17.51
N SER A 215 2.42 21.23 -16.88
CA SER A 215 2.57 22.50 -17.60
C SER A 215 3.81 22.52 -18.52
N MET A 216 4.75 21.61 -18.31
CA MET A 216 5.96 21.39 -19.11
C MET A 216 5.76 20.37 -20.24
N TRP A 217 4.64 19.64 -20.29
CA TRP A 217 4.37 18.63 -21.32
C TRP A 217 4.44 19.21 -22.74
N ALA A 218 3.98 20.46 -22.91
CA ALA A 218 4.10 21.19 -24.16
C ALA A 218 5.56 21.53 -24.53
N LEU A 219 6.42 21.80 -23.54
CA LEU A 219 7.85 22.06 -23.75
C LEU A 219 8.60 20.75 -24.08
N GLU A 220 8.28 19.66 -23.39
CA GLU A 220 8.86 18.33 -23.64
C GLU A 220 8.49 17.80 -25.04
N GLN A 221 7.28 18.08 -25.54
CA GLN A 221 6.89 17.76 -26.91
C GLN A 221 7.55 18.68 -27.96
N MET A 222 7.77 19.96 -27.62
CA MET A 222 8.49 20.88 -28.51
C MET A 222 9.93 20.42 -28.77
N ASP A 223 10.60 19.82 -27.79
CA ASP A 223 11.93 19.26 -27.97
C ASP A 223 11.91 18.03 -28.88
N THR A 224 10.88 17.16 -28.79
CA THR A 224 10.72 16.05 -29.75
C THR A 224 10.42 16.51 -31.19
N LEU A 225 9.74 17.65 -31.37
CA LEU A 225 9.55 18.26 -32.69
C LEU A 225 10.81 18.91 -33.25
N ARG A 226 11.74 19.34 -32.38
CA ARG A 226 13.06 19.88 -32.77
C ARG A 226 14.05 18.79 -33.13
N GLU A 227 13.99 17.63 -32.47
CA GLU A 227 14.84 16.47 -32.78
C GLU A 227 14.34 15.66 -33.99
N GLY A 228 13.05 15.77 -34.35
CA GLY A 228 12.45 15.15 -35.54
C GLY A 228 12.64 15.91 -36.86
N GLY A 229 13.54 16.90 -36.91
CA GLY A 229 13.81 17.67 -38.13
C GLY A 229 14.93 17.07 -38.97
N THR A 230 14.63 16.09 -39.83
CA THR A 230 15.24 15.90 -41.17
C THR A 230 14.63 14.68 -41.88
N VAL A 231 13.60 14.89 -42.71
CA VAL A 231 13.63 14.77 -44.19
C VAL A 231 12.54 15.67 -44.75
#